data_AF-A0A932KNK5-F1
#
_entry.id   AF-A0A932KNK5-F1
#
_cell.length_a   1.000
_cell.length_b   1.000
_cell.length_c   1.000
_cell.angle_alpha   90.00
_cell.angle_beta   90.00
_cell.angle_gamma   90.00
#
_symmetry.space_group_name_H-M   'P 1'
#
loop_
_entity.id
_entity.type
_entity.pdbx_description
1 polymer ?
#
loop_
_entity_poly.entity_id
_entity_poly.type
_entity_poly.pdbx_seq_one_letter_code
_entity_poly.pdbx_strand_id
1 'polypeptide(L)'
;MSVEVETIAAEQARGVAEELLRIAKRGGTEADFRREAARLLEEAGARAGLTIVPRDEFSVARGRVDSVYNRLVLEYKRPGAIRESNEGRSNRDVIQQVKGYILDVGKRERREAHRLAGVATDGFFFIFVRRVGEGWSVDEPAPVNPASTERFLRLLFSLSAGAALVPENLVEDFGPKTLRAQRAVRALYTALHASKHPLVVKLFEQWRLFFSEATDYKEWAERIESKEEFRTFVKGMGLDPKYAEAPKVFFALHTYYALLIKLVASMAAARFAGDGAAPLTEFANRNGEKLRQAFADLERGGLFREYGIRNFLEGDFFGWYLAAWDHDIEEATSKLVQRLAEYDPGTLELAPENARDLLKKLYHYLLPREIRHDLGEYYTPDWLAERLVIQTLGQTDLGDPTKRGLDPACGSGTFLVILIKYIKERMAKRKLKPADVLDAVLRNVIGFDLNPLAVIAARTNYLLALGDLLKARRGDIDIPVYQTDSVLTPSQGSDLFDNGVYPLKTSVGEFRVPAIFAERERMDALANVLDEFVE
;
A
#
# COMPACT_ATOMS: atom_id res chain seq x y z
N MET A 1 16.62 -11.14 6.24
CA MET A 1 15.86 -12.09 5.40
C MET A 1 16.57 -12.51 4.11
N SER A 2 17.19 -11.62 3.30
CA SER A 2 17.83 -12.04 2.03
C SER A 2 19.00 -13.03 2.22
N VAL A 3 19.87 -12.78 3.20
CA VAL A 3 21.04 -13.64 3.52
C VAL A 3 20.63 -15.03 4.03
N GLU A 4 19.48 -15.11 4.70
CA GLU A 4 18.96 -16.34 5.31
C GLU A 4 18.35 -17.27 4.25
N VAL A 5 17.59 -16.70 3.31
CA VAL A 5 17.01 -17.44 2.18
C VAL A 5 18.08 -18.02 1.25
N GLU A 6 19.17 -17.28 1.01
CA GLU A 6 20.29 -17.77 0.20
C GLU A 6 21.01 -18.96 0.84
N THR A 7 21.21 -18.91 2.15
CA THR A 7 21.86 -19.98 2.91
C THR A 7 20.99 -21.24 2.94
N ILE A 8 19.69 -21.10 3.23
CA ILE A 8 18.74 -22.20 3.26
C ILE A 8 18.57 -22.84 1.86
N ALA A 9 18.57 -22.05 0.79
CA ALA A 9 18.52 -22.58 -0.57
C ALA A 9 19.74 -23.46 -0.89
N ALA A 10 20.95 -23.03 -0.48
CA ALA A 10 22.18 -23.79 -0.68
C ALA A 10 22.18 -25.10 0.12
N GLU A 11 21.73 -25.07 1.38
CA GLU A 11 21.64 -26.26 2.24
C GLU A 11 20.67 -27.32 1.69
N GLN A 12 19.53 -26.89 1.14
CA GLN A 12 18.51 -27.79 0.61
C GLN A 12 18.79 -28.29 -0.82
N ALA A 13 19.63 -27.59 -1.57
CA ALA A 13 19.80 -27.80 -3.01
C ALA A 13 20.18 -29.23 -3.39
N ARG A 14 21.09 -29.85 -2.62
CA ARG A 14 21.53 -31.23 -2.88
C ARG A 14 20.37 -32.22 -2.73
N GLY A 15 19.65 -32.16 -1.62
CA GLY A 15 18.53 -33.08 -1.35
C GLY A 15 17.40 -32.93 -2.36
N VAL A 16 17.05 -31.69 -2.71
CA VAL A 16 16.02 -31.41 -3.72
C VAL A 16 16.46 -31.90 -5.11
N ALA A 17 17.73 -31.73 -5.49
CA ALA A 17 18.24 -32.21 -6.77
C ALA A 17 18.19 -33.74 -6.87
N GLU A 18 18.64 -34.44 -5.81
CA GLU A 18 18.63 -35.90 -5.75
C GLU A 18 17.19 -36.46 -5.83
N GLU A 19 16.23 -35.80 -5.18
CA GLU A 19 14.83 -36.20 -5.21
C GLU A 19 14.18 -35.92 -6.58
N LEU A 20 14.37 -34.72 -7.15
CA LEU A 20 13.84 -34.37 -8.48
C LEU A 20 14.31 -35.37 -9.53
N LEU A 21 15.61 -35.72 -9.52
CA LEU A 21 16.18 -36.73 -10.41
C LEU A 21 15.57 -38.12 -10.18
N ARG A 22 15.26 -38.47 -8.92
CA ARG A 22 14.64 -39.76 -8.58
C ARG A 22 13.21 -39.84 -9.10
N ILE A 23 12.42 -38.78 -8.90
CA ILE A 23 11.05 -38.67 -9.42
C ILE A 23 11.10 -38.76 -10.96
N ALA A 24 11.99 -38.02 -11.61
CA ALA A 24 12.14 -38.05 -13.07
C ALA A 24 12.54 -39.44 -13.61
N LYS A 25 13.46 -40.14 -12.94
CA LYS A 25 13.92 -41.49 -13.32
C LYS A 25 12.86 -42.58 -13.15
N ARG A 26 11.89 -42.41 -12.25
CA ARG A 26 10.74 -43.32 -12.15
C ARG A 26 9.89 -43.30 -13.42
N GLY A 27 9.97 -42.23 -14.21
CA GLY A 27 9.14 -42.02 -15.39
C GLY A 27 7.69 -41.73 -15.02
N GLY A 28 6.82 -41.65 -16.02
CA GLY A 28 5.39 -41.37 -15.82
C GLY A 28 4.86 -40.33 -16.80
N THR A 29 3.67 -39.80 -16.49
CA THR A 29 3.06 -38.68 -17.22
C THR A 29 3.57 -37.35 -16.68
N GLU A 30 3.32 -36.26 -17.43
CA GLU A 30 3.61 -34.89 -16.98
C GLU A 30 2.86 -34.54 -15.69
N ALA A 31 1.62 -34.99 -15.56
CA ALA A 31 0.78 -34.75 -14.38
C ALA A 31 1.32 -35.45 -13.12
N ASP A 32 1.87 -36.66 -13.27
CA ASP A 32 2.46 -37.42 -12.15
C ASP A 32 3.74 -36.73 -11.66
N PHE A 33 4.61 -36.36 -12.60
CA PHE A 33 5.83 -35.61 -12.29
C PHE A 33 5.52 -34.27 -11.61
N ARG A 34 4.58 -33.49 -12.16
CA ARG A 34 4.14 -32.21 -11.59
C ARG A 34 3.69 -32.35 -10.14
N ARG A 35 2.86 -33.36 -9.84
CA ARG A 35 2.31 -33.59 -8.50
C ARG A 35 3.40 -33.91 -7.47
N GLU A 36 4.31 -34.81 -7.80
CA GLU A 36 5.40 -35.21 -6.89
C GLU A 36 6.43 -34.08 -6.72
N ALA A 37 6.78 -33.39 -7.82
CA ALA A 37 7.69 -32.26 -7.79
C ALA A 37 7.09 -31.08 -6.99
N ALA A 38 5.82 -30.73 -7.19
CA ALA A 38 5.16 -29.66 -6.44
C ALA A 38 5.19 -29.92 -4.93
N ARG A 39 4.88 -31.15 -4.50
CA ARG A 39 4.95 -31.55 -3.09
C ARG A 39 6.36 -31.40 -2.51
N LEU A 40 7.39 -31.82 -3.25
CA LEU A 40 8.78 -31.65 -2.85
C LEU A 40 9.14 -30.17 -2.65
N LEU A 41 8.66 -29.30 -3.53
CA LEU A 41 8.90 -27.86 -3.45
C LEU A 41 8.15 -27.19 -2.30
N GLU A 42 6.92 -27.63 -2.00
CA GLU A 42 6.17 -27.22 -0.82
C GLU A 42 6.91 -27.59 0.48
N GLU A 43 7.41 -28.83 0.57
CA GLU A 43 8.20 -29.29 1.71
C GLU A 43 9.53 -28.50 1.84
N ALA A 44 10.16 -28.15 0.72
CA ALA A 44 11.36 -27.31 0.71
C ALA A 44 11.08 -25.87 1.16
N GLY A 45 9.95 -25.30 0.74
CA GLY A 45 9.45 -24.01 1.19
C GLY A 45 9.16 -24.00 2.69
N ALA A 46 8.46 -25.02 3.20
CA ALA A 46 8.12 -25.15 4.61
C ALA A 46 9.38 -25.20 5.49
N ARG A 47 10.42 -25.94 5.07
CA ARG A 47 11.73 -25.95 5.75
C ARG A 47 12.44 -24.60 5.71
N ALA A 48 12.15 -23.76 4.72
CA ALA A 48 12.63 -22.39 4.64
C ALA A 48 11.74 -21.37 5.39
N GLY A 49 10.73 -21.83 6.13
CA GLY A 49 9.76 -20.95 6.80
C GLY A 49 8.82 -20.22 5.83
N LEU A 50 8.74 -20.67 4.57
CA LEU A 50 7.92 -20.07 3.53
C LEU A 50 6.65 -20.89 3.31
N THR A 51 5.52 -20.21 3.25
CA THR A 51 4.25 -20.81 2.79
C THR A 51 4.18 -20.71 1.27
N ILE A 52 4.71 -21.73 0.60
CA ILE A 52 4.66 -21.84 -0.87
C ILE A 52 3.35 -22.54 -1.24
N VAL A 53 2.36 -21.79 -1.71
CA VAL A 53 1.09 -22.36 -2.21
C VAL A 53 1.03 -22.16 -3.72
N PRO A 54 1.13 -23.23 -4.53
CA PRO A 54 0.96 -23.10 -5.97
C PRO A 54 -0.48 -22.70 -6.30
N ARG A 55 -0.64 -21.77 -7.25
CA ARG A 55 -1.90 -21.59 -7.97
C ARG A 55 -1.87 -22.51 -9.19
N ASP A 56 -2.39 -23.72 -9.02
CA ASP A 56 -2.42 -24.72 -10.08
C ASP A 56 -3.49 -24.43 -11.14
N GLU A 57 -3.23 -24.86 -12.37
CA GLU A 57 -4.13 -24.73 -13.51
C GLU A 57 -4.64 -23.29 -13.73
N PHE A 58 -3.74 -22.32 -13.56
CA PHE A 58 -4.07 -20.92 -13.64
C PHE A 58 -4.47 -20.53 -15.07
N SER A 59 -5.76 -20.30 -15.30
CA SER A 59 -6.31 -19.95 -16.61
C SER A 59 -5.74 -18.63 -17.16
N VAL A 60 -5.16 -18.67 -18.34
CA VAL A 60 -4.61 -17.52 -19.05
C VAL A 60 -5.17 -17.46 -20.47
N ALA A 61 -5.01 -16.32 -21.15
CA ALA A 61 -5.58 -16.12 -22.49
C ALA A 61 -5.13 -17.18 -23.51
N ARG A 62 -3.91 -17.73 -23.34
CA ARG A 62 -3.33 -18.74 -24.25
C ARG A 62 -3.38 -20.18 -23.72
N GLY A 63 -4.02 -20.46 -22.57
CA GLY A 63 -4.08 -21.82 -22.02
C GLY A 63 -4.22 -21.88 -20.50
N ARG A 64 -3.64 -22.91 -19.87
CA ARG A 64 -3.51 -23.02 -18.41
C ARG A 64 -2.04 -23.13 -18.05
N VAL A 65 -1.58 -22.28 -17.14
CA VAL A 65 -0.25 -22.41 -16.55
C VAL A 65 -0.29 -23.57 -15.56
N ASP A 66 0.73 -24.43 -15.56
CA ASP A 66 0.78 -25.57 -14.65
C ASP A 66 0.75 -25.14 -13.19
N SER A 67 1.71 -24.31 -12.77
CA SER A 67 1.75 -23.73 -11.43
C SER A 67 2.34 -22.32 -11.45
N VAL A 68 1.68 -21.39 -10.78
CA VAL A 68 2.21 -20.04 -10.51
C VAL A 68 2.53 -19.93 -9.01
N TYR A 69 3.81 -19.73 -8.70
CA TYR A 69 4.32 -19.51 -7.35
C TYR A 69 4.61 -18.02 -7.15
N ASN A 70 3.58 -17.27 -6.75
CA ASN A 70 3.60 -15.81 -6.60
C ASN A 70 4.11 -15.03 -7.83
N ARG A 71 5.42 -14.84 -7.99
CA ARG A 71 6.06 -14.15 -9.14
C ARG A 71 6.89 -15.08 -10.04
N LEU A 72 6.92 -16.38 -9.76
CA LEU A 72 7.57 -17.40 -10.56
C LEU A 72 6.52 -18.23 -11.32
N VAL A 73 6.63 -18.25 -12.65
CA VAL A 73 5.90 -19.19 -13.51
C VAL A 73 6.72 -20.47 -13.60
N LEU A 74 6.17 -21.59 -13.15
CA LEU A 74 6.82 -22.90 -13.24
C LEU A 74 6.04 -23.79 -14.21
N GLU A 75 6.71 -24.20 -15.27
CA GLU A 75 6.16 -25.12 -16.27
C GLU A 75 6.79 -26.49 -16.12
N TYR A 76 5.95 -27.51 -15.98
CA TYR A 76 6.42 -28.89 -15.90
C TYR A 76 6.35 -29.53 -17.27
N LYS A 77 7.29 -30.44 -17.54
CA LYS A 77 7.27 -31.28 -18.74
C LYS A 77 7.46 -32.73 -18.36
N ARG A 78 6.97 -33.62 -19.21
CA ARG A 78 7.22 -35.06 -19.06
C ARG A 78 8.74 -35.33 -18.92
N PRO A 79 9.18 -36.17 -17.97
CA PRO A 79 10.59 -36.49 -17.81
C PRO A 79 11.27 -36.93 -19.12
N GLY A 80 12.37 -36.25 -19.48
CA GLY A 80 13.14 -36.48 -20.71
C GLY A 80 12.67 -35.69 -21.93
N ALA A 81 11.70 -34.79 -21.78
CA ALA A 81 11.21 -33.93 -22.86
C ALA A 81 12.17 -32.76 -23.18
N ILE A 82 12.94 -32.29 -22.19
CA ILE A 82 13.93 -31.23 -22.38
C ILE A 82 15.25 -31.84 -22.83
N ARG A 83 15.82 -31.29 -23.91
CA ARG A 83 17.12 -31.70 -24.46
C ARG A 83 18.23 -30.81 -23.92
N GLU A 84 19.48 -31.23 -24.10
CA GLU A 84 20.69 -30.51 -23.66
C GLU A 84 20.94 -29.18 -24.38
N SER A 85 20.23 -28.89 -25.47
CA SER A 85 20.38 -27.66 -26.26
C SER A 85 19.03 -27.06 -26.65
N ASN A 86 18.94 -25.73 -26.58
CA ASN A 86 17.79 -24.97 -27.03
C ASN A 86 17.63 -24.87 -28.55
N GLU A 87 18.59 -25.36 -29.34
CA GLU A 87 18.50 -25.36 -30.80
C GLU A 87 17.39 -26.29 -31.32
N GLY A 88 17.05 -27.33 -30.57
CA GLY A 88 15.98 -28.27 -30.94
C GLY A 88 14.58 -27.65 -30.91
N ARG A 89 13.69 -28.12 -31.78
CA ARG A 89 12.28 -27.67 -31.83
C ARG A 89 11.56 -27.86 -30.49
N SER A 90 11.80 -28.98 -29.80
CA SER A 90 11.19 -29.31 -28.51
C SER A 90 11.41 -28.21 -27.46
N ASN A 91 12.68 -27.83 -27.22
CA ASN A 91 13.00 -26.81 -26.23
C ASN A 91 12.50 -25.42 -26.65
N ARG A 92 12.55 -25.09 -27.95
CA ARG A 92 12.00 -23.82 -28.46
C ARG A 92 10.51 -23.69 -28.16
N ASP A 93 9.73 -24.76 -28.33
CA ASP A 93 8.29 -24.75 -28.05
C ASP A 93 8.03 -24.53 -26.55
N VAL A 94 8.78 -25.21 -25.67
CA VAL A 94 8.71 -25.01 -24.21
C VAL A 94 9.06 -23.56 -23.82
N ILE A 95 10.13 -23.01 -24.39
CA ILE A 95 10.54 -21.63 -24.14
C ILE A 95 9.45 -20.64 -24.55
N GLN A 96 8.85 -20.83 -25.74
CA GLN A 96 7.78 -19.95 -26.22
C GLN A 96 6.52 -20.06 -25.33
N GLN A 97 6.23 -21.25 -24.83
CA GLN A 97 5.13 -21.47 -23.89
C GLN A 97 5.34 -20.68 -22.60
N VAL A 98 6.51 -20.82 -21.95
CA VAL A 98 6.86 -20.07 -20.72
C VAL A 98 6.84 -18.56 -20.95
N LYS A 99 7.38 -18.08 -22.09
CA LYS A 99 7.30 -16.66 -22.48
C LYS A 99 5.86 -16.19 -22.58
N GLY A 100 4.99 -16.98 -23.22
CA GLY A 100 3.56 -16.71 -23.32
C GLY A 100 2.88 -16.60 -21.95
N TYR A 101 3.18 -17.52 -21.04
CA TYR A 101 2.63 -17.52 -19.69
C TYR A 101 3.10 -16.34 -18.85
N ILE A 102 4.39 -15.97 -18.92
CA ILE A 102 4.89 -14.75 -18.27
C ILE A 102 4.13 -13.51 -18.78
N LEU A 103 3.88 -13.41 -20.08
CA LEU A 103 3.13 -12.29 -20.66
C LEU A 103 1.67 -12.28 -20.23
N ASP A 104 1.02 -13.45 -20.19
CA ASP A 104 -0.40 -13.54 -19.87
C ASP A 104 -0.65 -13.36 -18.36
N VAL A 105 0.20 -13.92 -17.50
CA VAL A 105 0.19 -13.67 -16.05
C VAL A 105 0.45 -12.19 -15.78
N GLY A 106 1.45 -11.61 -16.45
CA GLY A 106 1.73 -10.17 -16.38
C GLY A 106 0.52 -9.31 -16.78
N LYS A 107 -0.16 -9.64 -17.89
CA LYS A 107 -1.38 -8.94 -18.30
C LYS A 107 -2.54 -9.10 -17.32
N ARG A 108 -2.76 -10.33 -16.84
CA ARG A 108 -3.90 -10.67 -15.97
C ARG A 108 -3.76 -10.06 -14.58
N GLU A 109 -2.55 -10.09 -14.03
CA GLU A 109 -2.24 -9.54 -12.70
C GLU A 109 -1.82 -8.05 -12.75
N ARG A 110 -1.80 -7.45 -13.94
CA ARG A 110 -1.32 -6.08 -14.19
C ARG A 110 0.08 -5.87 -13.60
N ARG A 111 0.98 -6.80 -13.90
CA ARG A 111 2.39 -6.79 -13.48
C ARG A 111 3.27 -6.66 -14.71
N GLU A 112 4.36 -5.91 -14.59
CA GLU A 112 5.33 -5.84 -15.69
C GLU A 112 6.01 -7.21 -15.90
N ALA A 113 5.95 -7.72 -17.12
CA ALA A 113 6.45 -9.07 -17.45
C ALA A 113 7.96 -9.27 -17.19
N HIS A 114 8.76 -8.21 -17.00
CA HIS A 114 10.18 -8.28 -16.64
C HIS A 114 10.42 -8.52 -15.14
N ARG A 115 9.37 -8.46 -14.32
CA ARG A 115 9.40 -8.73 -12.87
C ARG A 115 8.89 -10.14 -12.53
N LEU A 116 8.56 -10.91 -13.57
CA LEU A 116 8.24 -12.33 -13.50
C LEU A 116 9.42 -13.12 -14.04
N ALA A 117 9.71 -14.25 -13.40
CA ALA A 117 10.63 -15.24 -13.93
C ALA A 117 9.85 -16.48 -14.36
N GLY A 118 10.37 -17.18 -15.36
CA GLY A 118 9.87 -18.48 -15.78
C GLY A 118 10.95 -19.52 -15.62
N VAL A 119 10.55 -20.70 -15.17
CA VAL A 119 11.39 -21.90 -15.21
C VAL A 119 10.58 -23.01 -15.84
N ALA A 120 11.19 -23.73 -16.78
CA ALA A 120 10.68 -25.01 -17.24
C ALA A 120 11.56 -26.14 -16.70
N THR A 121 10.94 -27.25 -16.31
CA THR A 121 11.69 -28.44 -15.88
C THR A 121 10.99 -29.74 -16.22
N ASP A 122 11.78 -30.76 -16.54
CA ASP A 122 11.37 -32.16 -16.67
C ASP A 122 12.03 -33.06 -15.60
N GLY A 123 12.66 -32.44 -14.61
CA GLY A 123 13.40 -33.12 -13.54
C GLY A 123 14.80 -33.62 -13.93
N PHE A 124 15.19 -33.52 -15.21
CA PHE A 124 16.58 -33.70 -15.66
C PHE A 124 17.25 -32.38 -16.01
N PHE A 125 16.48 -31.40 -16.53
CA PHE A 125 16.98 -30.08 -16.88
C PHE A 125 16.10 -28.95 -16.32
N PHE A 126 16.71 -27.79 -16.14
CA PHE A 126 16.05 -26.50 -15.94
C PHE A 126 16.31 -25.58 -17.13
N ILE A 127 15.28 -24.92 -17.65
CA ILE A 127 15.43 -23.78 -18.57
C ILE A 127 14.93 -22.53 -17.86
N PHE A 128 15.82 -21.57 -17.64
CA PHE A 128 15.50 -20.29 -17.02
C PHE A 128 15.15 -19.26 -18.10
N VAL A 129 13.98 -18.63 -17.95
CA VAL A 129 13.44 -17.63 -18.87
C VAL A 129 13.18 -16.36 -18.10
N ARG A 130 13.76 -15.25 -18.54
CA ARG A 130 13.53 -13.91 -17.95
C ARG A 130 13.31 -12.89 -19.04
N ARG A 131 12.49 -11.89 -18.76
CA ARG A 131 12.35 -10.74 -19.64
C ARG A 131 13.31 -9.65 -19.19
N VAL A 132 14.08 -9.10 -20.14
CA VAL A 132 15.09 -8.06 -19.89
C VAL A 132 14.77 -6.89 -20.83
N GLY A 133 14.21 -5.81 -20.28
CA GLY A 133 13.65 -4.72 -21.06
C GLY A 133 12.54 -5.20 -22.00
N GLU A 134 12.66 -4.89 -23.30
CA GLU A 134 11.73 -5.38 -24.34
C GLU A 134 12.08 -6.78 -24.86
N GLY A 135 13.27 -7.32 -24.53
CA GLY A 135 13.78 -8.61 -24.99
C GLY A 135 13.66 -9.74 -23.98
N TRP A 136 14.23 -10.90 -24.32
CA TRP A 136 14.23 -12.10 -23.48
C TRP A 136 15.65 -12.60 -23.26
N SER A 137 15.96 -12.95 -22.00
CA SER A 137 17.10 -13.77 -21.63
C SER A 137 16.62 -15.20 -21.44
N VAL A 138 17.22 -16.14 -22.15
CA VAL A 138 16.93 -17.57 -22.02
C VAL A 138 18.26 -18.27 -21.88
N ASP A 139 18.40 -19.03 -20.79
CA ASP A 139 19.62 -19.79 -20.56
C ASP A 139 19.56 -21.13 -21.30
N GLU A 140 20.73 -21.68 -21.62
CA GLU A 140 20.82 -23.07 -22.07
C GLU A 140 20.32 -24.04 -20.98
N PRO A 141 19.77 -25.21 -21.36
CA PRO A 141 19.25 -26.19 -20.42
C PRO A 141 20.33 -26.60 -19.41
N ALA A 142 20.11 -26.24 -18.14
CA ALA A 142 21.01 -26.57 -17.06
C ALA A 142 20.64 -27.95 -16.49
N PRO A 143 21.54 -28.93 -16.44
CA PRO A 143 21.22 -30.23 -15.85
C PRO A 143 20.89 -30.05 -14.36
N VAL A 144 19.90 -30.79 -13.86
CA VAL A 144 19.51 -30.80 -12.45
C VAL A 144 20.66 -31.37 -11.63
N ASN A 145 21.31 -30.51 -10.85
CA ASN A 145 22.42 -30.81 -9.96
C ASN A 145 22.39 -29.82 -8.78
N PRO A 146 23.23 -29.97 -7.74
CA PRO A 146 23.18 -29.06 -6.59
C PRO A 146 23.27 -27.58 -6.95
N ALA A 147 24.13 -27.18 -7.90
CA ALA A 147 24.32 -25.77 -8.26
C ALA A 147 23.11 -25.18 -9.04
N SER A 148 22.57 -25.91 -10.02
CA SER A 148 21.41 -25.47 -10.78
C SER A 148 20.12 -25.48 -9.94
N THR A 149 20.00 -26.45 -9.03
CA THR A 149 18.90 -26.54 -8.08
C THR A 149 18.99 -25.45 -7.02
N GLU A 150 20.18 -25.11 -6.51
CA GLU A 150 20.36 -23.97 -5.62
C GLU A 150 19.88 -22.68 -6.29
N ARG A 151 20.29 -22.45 -7.54
CA ARG A 151 19.85 -21.29 -8.32
C ARG A 151 18.33 -21.25 -8.48
N PHE A 152 17.71 -22.40 -8.75
CA PHE A 152 16.26 -22.53 -8.83
C PHE A 152 15.58 -22.24 -7.49
N LEU A 153 16.05 -22.81 -6.38
CA LEU A 153 15.50 -22.59 -5.04
C LEU A 153 15.66 -21.14 -4.58
N ARG A 154 16.81 -20.50 -4.85
CA ARG A 154 17.01 -19.07 -4.61
C ARG A 154 15.95 -18.25 -5.34
N LEU A 155 15.67 -18.57 -6.60
CA LEU A 155 14.65 -17.90 -7.40
C LEU A 155 13.24 -18.17 -6.86
N LEU A 156 12.91 -19.42 -6.55
CA LEU A 156 11.62 -19.81 -5.99
C LEU A 156 11.37 -19.13 -4.64
N PHE A 157 12.32 -19.18 -3.72
CA PHE A 157 12.18 -18.62 -2.38
C PHE A 157 12.15 -17.09 -2.41
N SER A 158 13.04 -16.43 -3.15
CA SER A 158 13.03 -14.97 -3.26
C SER A 158 11.75 -14.42 -3.89
N LEU A 159 11.17 -15.14 -4.86
CA LEU A 159 9.92 -14.75 -5.51
C LEU A 159 8.66 -15.22 -4.76
N SER A 160 8.81 -16.15 -3.81
CA SER A 160 7.74 -16.63 -2.93
C SER A 160 7.77 -15.99 -1.53
N ALA A 161 8.82 -15.24 -1.20
CA ALA A 161 8.95 -14.54 0.07
C ALA A 161 8.13 -13.24 0.10
N GLY A 162 7.34 -13.10 1.16
CA GLY A 162 6.55 -11.92 1.47
C GLY A 162 5.18 -11.86 0.76
N ALA A 163 4.13 -11.51 1.51
CA ALA A 163 2.80 -11.31 0.95
C ALA A 163 2.81 -10.12 -0.03
N ALA A 164 2.14 -10.26 -1.18
CA ALA A 164 2.01 -9.15 -2.11
C ALA A 164 1.20 -8.00 -1.48
N LEU A 165 1.69 -6.75 -1.55
CA LEU A 165 0.98 -5.57 -1.07
C LEU A 165 -0.05 -5.13 -2.12
N VAL A 166 -1.08 -5.97 -2.26
CA VAL A 166 -2.23 -5.77 -3.15
C VAL A 166 -3.50 -5.71 -2.31
N PRO A 167 -4.55 -5.03 -2.81
CA PRO A 167 -5.75 -4.80 -2.01
C PRO A 167 -6.40 -6.08 -1.50
N GLU A 168 -6.41 -7.15 -2.29
CA GLU A 168 -7.04 -8.42 -1.94
C GLU A 168 -6.40 -9.06 -0.70
N ASN A 169 -5.07 -9.07 -0.64
CA ASN A 169 -4.33 -9.60 0.51
C ASN A 169 -4.52 -8.73 1.75
N LEU A 170 -4.45 -7.39 1.60
CA LEU A 170 -4.68 -6.48 2.71
C LEU A 170 -6.09 -6.65 3.29
N VAL A 171 -7.08 -6.91 2.47
CA VAL A 171 -8.47 -7.13 2.91
C VAL A 171 -8.61 -8.46 3.63
N GLU A 172 -7.94 -9.50 3.14
CA GLU A 172 -7.91 -10.81 3.80
C GLU A 172 -7.30 -10.74 5.21
N ASP A 173 -6.31 -9.87 5.40
CA ASP A 173 -5.61 -9.73 6.68
C ASP A 173 -6.17 -8.65 7.62
N PHE A 174 -6.62 -7.53 7.06
CA PHE A 174 -6.95 -6.31 7.80
C PHE A 174 -8.40 -5.87 7.62
N GLY A 175 -9.21 -6.62 6.86
CA GLY A 175 -10.63 -6.36 6.67
C GLY A 175 -11.47 -6.62 7.94
N PRO A 176 -12.71 -6.11 8.00
CA PRO A 176 -13.50 -6.06 9.24
C PRO A 176 -13.94 -7.42 9.78
N LYS A 177 -13.87 -8.48 8.95
CA LYS A 177 -14.22 -9.85 9.34
C LYS A 177 -13.07 -10.60 10.01
N THR A 178 -11.86 -10.03 10.05
CA THR A 178 -10.70 -10.69 10.63
C THR A 178 -10.65 -10.43 12.13
N LEU A 179 -10.15 -11.41 12.89
CA LEU A 179 -9.93 -11.25 14.33
C LEU A 179 -8.97 -10.10 14.63
N ARG A 180 -8.04 -9.81 13.72
CA ARG A 180 -7.07 -8.71 13.84
C ARG A 180 -7.77 -7.35 13.82
N ALA A 181 -8.60 -7.11 12.81
CA ALA A 181 -9.36 -5.87 12.70
C ALA A 181 -10.37 -5.72 13.85
N GLN A 182 -11.10 -6.79 14.18
CA GLN A 182 -12.07 -6.78 15.30
C GLN A 182 -11.40 -6.43 16.63
N ARG A 183 -10.25 -7.03 16.94
CA ARG A 183 -9.51 -6.74 18.17
C ARG A 183 -9.00 -5.31 18.19
N ALA A 184 -8.43 -4.82 17.09
CA ALA A 184 -7.90 -3.46 17.00
C ALA A 184 -8.99 -2.41 17.14
N VAL A 185 -10.09 -2.53 16.39
CA VAL A 185 -11.21 -1.58 16.47
C VAL A 185 -11.89 -1.64 17.83
N ARG A 186 -12.02 -2.83 18.44
CA ARG A 186 -12.57 -2.95 19.80
C ARG A 186 -11.66 -2.32 20.85
N ALA A 187 -10.35 -2.52 20.76
CA ALA A 187 -9.39 -1.89 21.68
C ALA A 187 -9.48 -0.36 21.59
N LEU A 188 -9.46 0.18 20.37
CA LEU A 188 -9.63 1.63 20.12
C LEU A 188 -10.99 2.12 20.64
N TYR A 189 -12.10 1.44 20.32
CA TYR A 189 -13.41 1.87 20.80
C TYR A 189 -13.50 1.87 22.33
N THR A 190 -12.97 0.84 22.98
CA THR A 190 -13.00 0.70 24.44
C THR A 190 -12.14 1.78 25.10
N ALA A 191 -10.93 2.00 24.61
CA ALA A 191 -10.03 3.05 25.10
C ALA A 191 -10.63 4.45 24.91
N LEU A 192 -11.24 4.72 23.76
CA LEU A 192 -11.94 5.98 23.49
C LEU A 192 -13.10 6.20 24.47
N HIS A 193 -13.88 5.16 24.75
CA HIS A 193 -15.03 5.25 25.65
C HIS A 193 -14.60 5.42 27.12
N ALA A 194 -13.51 4.78 27.53
CA ALA A 194 -13.01 4.83 28.91
C ALA A 194 -12.13 6.05 29.20
N SER A 195 -11.48 6.64 28.19
CA SER A 195 -10.50 7.70 28.38
C SER A 195 -11.15 8.98 28.89
N LYS A 196 -10.52 9.55 29.92
CA LYS A 196 -10.80 10.90 30.43
C LYS A 196 -9.67 11.89 30.10
N HIS A 197 -8.73 11.47 29.27
CA HIS A 197 -7.58 12.30 28.92
C HIS A 197 -8.06 13.52 28.12
N PRO A 198 -7.73 14.76 28.53
CA PRO A 198 -8.24 15.98 27.88
C PRO A 198 -7.96 16.02 26.37
N LEU A 199 -6.75 15.62 25.95
CA LEU A 199 -6.38 15.53 24.53
C LEU A 199 -7.31 14.60 23.74
N VAL A 200 -7.60 13.39 24.26
CA VAL A 200 -8.44 12.41 23.55
C VAL A 200 -9.84 12.95 23.36
N VAL A 201 -10.41 13.56 24.41
CA VAL A 201 -11.73 14.20 24.34
C VAL A 201 -11.74 15.32 23.31
N LYS A 202 -10.71 16.19 23.30
CA LYS A 202 -10.64 17.33 22.39
C LYS A 202 -10.38 16.96 20.93
N LEU A 203 -9.59 15.92 20.66
CA LEU A 203 -9.39 15.40 19.32
C LEU A 203 -10.67 14.75 18.78
N PHE A 204 -11.41 14.01 19.61
CA PHE A 204 -12.71 13.46 19.24
C PHE A 204 -13.74 14.57 18.98
N GLU A 205 -13.81 15.59 19.85
CA GLU A 205 -14.69 16.76 19.64
C GLU A 205 -14.34 17.53 18.37
N GLN A 206 -13.05 17.71 18.07
CA GLN A 206 -12.61 18.39 16.85
C GLN A 206 -12.95 17.58 15.60
N TRP A 207 -12.66 16.27 15.61
CA TRP A 207 -13.06 15.37 14.53
C TRP A 207 -14.58 15.42 14.31
N ARG A 208 -15.35 15.44 15.40
CA ARG A 208 -16.81 15.54 15.36
C ARG A 208 -17.28 16.84 14.71
N LEU A 209 -16.65 17.98 15.01
CA LEU A 209 -16.97 19.27 14.38
C LEU A 209 -16.77 19.20 12.86
N PHE A 210 -15.60 18.76 12.40
CA PHE A 210 -15.33 18.58 10.97
C PHE A 210 -16.31 17.60 10.31
N PHE A 211 -16.62 16.50 10.98
CA PHE A 211 -17.58 15.52 10.49
C PHE A 211 -19.01 16.09 10.39
N SER A 212 -19.37 16.99 11.31
CA SER A 212 -20.67 17.68 11.30
C SER A 212 -20.78 18.82 10.28
N GLU A 213 -19.66 19.35 9.78
CA GLU A 213 -19.67 20.31 8.67
C GLU A 213 -20.03 19.61 7.35
N ALA A 214 -19.68 18.33 7.22
CA ALA A 214 -20.02 17.50 6.06
C ALA A 214 -21.41 16.83 6.16
N THR A 215 -21.97 16.68 7.37
CA THR A 215 -23.21 15.93 7.63
C THR A 215 -24.06 16.53 8.75
N ASP A 216 -25.40 16.48 8.65
CA ASP A 216 -26.26 16.86 9.78
C ASP A 216 -26.15 15.84 10.92
N TYR A 217 -25.25 16.13 11.88
CA TYR A 217 -24.67 15.17 12.81
C TYR A 217 -25.68 14.44 13.72
N LYS A 218 -26.65 15.15 14.29
CA LYS A 218 -27.60 14.54 15.25
C LYS A 218 -28.59 13.63 14.54
N GLU A 219 -29.21 14.13 13.48
CA GLU A 219 -30.16 13.34 12.69
C GLU A 219 -29.45 12.18 11.99
N TRP A 220 -28.22 12.37 11.55
CA TRP A 220 -27.40 11.33 10.94
C TRP A 220 -27.08 10.19 11.92
N ALA A 221 -26.63 10.50 13.15
CA ALA A 221 -26.23 9.48 14.12
C ALA A 221 -27.41 8.62 14.53
N GLU A 222 -28.54 9.23 14.90
CA GLU A 222 -29.76 8.51 15.27
C GLU A 222 -30.29 7.65 14.11
N ARG A 223 -30.24 8.19 12.87
CA ARG A 223 -30.64 7.46 11.67
C ARG A 223 -29.76 6.24 11.44
N ILE A 224 -28.44 6.35 11.57
CA ILE A 224 -27.52 5.22 11.36
C ILE A 224 -27.68 4.17 12.45
N GLU A 225 -27.75 4.57 13.72
CA GLU A 225 -27.87 3.65 14.85
C GLU A 225 -29.16 2.80 14.80
N SER A 226 -30.21 3.32 14.17
CA SER A 226 -31.47 2.61 13.95
C SER A 226 -31.43 1.53 12.85
N LYS A 227 -30.40 1.53 11.98
CA LYS A 227 -30.30 0.61 10.84
C LYS A 227 -29.82 -0.78 11.25
N GLU A 228 -30.44 -1.81 10.69
CA GLU A 228 -30.05 -3.21 10.92
C GLU A 228 -28.63 -3.48 10.39
N GLU A 229 -28.24 -2.82 9.29
CA GLU A 229 -26.92 -2.90 8.68
C GLU A 229 -25.83 -2.41 9.64
N PHE A 230 -26.08 -1.30 10.35
CA PHE A 230 -25.15 -0.77 11.35
C PHE A 230 -25.02 -1.73 12.53
N ARG A 231 -26.13 -2.26 13.06
CA ARG A 231 -26.11 -3.23 14.16
C ARG A 231 -25.35 -4.50 13.78
N THR A 232 -25.54 -4.98 12.55
CA THR A 232 -24.84 -6.15 12.01
C THR A 232 -23.36 -5.87 11.84
N PHE A 233 -23.00 -4.69 11.33
CA PHE A 233 -21.62 -4.24 11.17
C PHE A 233 -20.88 -4.17 12.52
N VAL A 234 -21.47 -3.49 13.50
CA VAL A 234 -20.91 -3.36 14.87
C VAL A 234 -20.71 -4.73 15.52
N LYS A 235 -21.70 -5.63 15.41
CA LYS A 235 -21.58 -7.01 15.91
C LYS A 235 -20.45 -7.76 15.19
N GLY A 236 -20.34 -7.59 13.88
CA GLY A 236 -19.26 -8.14 13.06
C GLY A 236 -17.87 -7.61 13.43
N MET A 237 -17.80 -6.42 14.04
CA MET A 237 -16.56 -5.83 14.60
C MET A 237 -16.26 -6.28 16.04
N GLY A 238 -17.09 -7.16 16.61
CA GLY A 238 -16.92 -7.64 17.98
C GLY A 238 -17.34 -6.63 19.06
N LEU A 239 -18.17 -5.66 18.70
CA LEU A 239 -18.77 -4.67 19.59
C LEU A 239 -20.23 -5.04 19.91
N ASP A 240 -20.76 -4.57 21.04
CA ASP A 240 -22.17 -4.75 21.39
C ASP A 240 -23.02 -3.62 20.76
N PRO A 241 -23.93 -3.91 19.81
CA PRO A 241 -24.79 -2.91 19.18
C PRO A 241 -25.68 -2.13 20.14
N LYS A 242 -25.91 -2.62 21.36
CA LYS A 242 -26.71 -1.92 22.36
C LYS A 242 -26.00 -0.70 22.95
N TYR A 243 -24.67 -0.72 23.00
CA TYR A 243 -23.85 0.32 23.63
C TYR A 243 -22.91 1.01 22.63
N ALA A 244 -23.07 0.72 21.33
CA ALA A 244 -22.25 1.27 20.27
C ALA A 244 -22.80 2.63 19.82
N GLU A 245 -22.12 3.70 20.21
CA GLU A 245 -22.37 5.04 19.72
C GLU A 245 -21.73 5.18 18.33
N ALA A 246 -22.53 5.41 17.28
CA ALA A 246 -22.05 5.50 15.91
C ALA A 246 -20.83 6.42 15.75
N PRO A 247 -20.83 7.67 16.27
CA PRO A 247 -19.68 8.56 16.14
C PRO A 247 -18.36 7.99 16.70
N LYS A 248 -18.42 7.30 17.85
CA LYS A 248 -17.25 6.67 18.47
C LYS A 248 -16.79 5.44 17.68
N VAL A 249 -17.72 4.67 17.13
CA VAL A 249 -17.42 3.54 16.23
C VAL A 249 -16.67 4.05 14.99
N PHE A 250 -17.18 5.11 14.34
CA PHE A 250 -16.52 5.68 13.18
C PHE A 250 -15.16 6.29 13.51
N PHE A 251 -15.04 7.02 14.62
CA PHE A 251 -13.74 7.58 15.01
C PHE A 251 -12.69 6.48 15.28
N ALA A 252 -13.07 5.40 15.97
CA ALA A 252 -12.19 4.24 16.17
C ALA A 252 -11.83 3.54 14.85
N LEU A 253 -12.78 3.39 13.93
CA LEU A 253 -12.55 2.78 12.62
C LEU A 253 -11.67 3.64 11.71
N HIS A 254 -11.90 4.95 11.67
CA HIS A 254 -11.07 5.90 10.94
C HIS A 254 -9.66 5.93 11.52
N THR A 255 -9.51 5.85 12.85
CA THR A 255 -8.21 5.70 13.51
C THR A 255 -7.49 4.43 13.05
N TYR A 256 -8.18 3.29 13.05
CA TYR A 256 -7.64 2.02 12.57
C TYR A 256 -7.21 2.09 11.09
N TYR A 257 -8.05 2.66 10.22
CA TYR A 257 -7.75 2.81 8.81
C TYR A 257 -6.58 3.79 8.57
N ALA A 258 -6.55 4.93 9.26
CA ALA A 258 -5.45 5.89 9.20
C ALA A 258 -4.13 5.23 9.61
N LEU A 259 -4.12 4.44 10.69
CA LEU A 259 -2.93 3.71 11.12
C LEU A 259 -2.42 2.74 10.05
N LEU A 260 -3.32 1.96 9.42
CA LEU A 260 -2.95 1.07 8.32
C LEU A 260 -2.37 1.83 7.13
N ILE A 261 -3.00 2.94 6.73
CA ILE A 261 -2.51 3.78 5.64
C ILE A 261 -1.11 4.31 5.95
N LYS A 262 -0.89 4.85 7.16
CA LYS A 262 0.41 5.38 7.60
C LYS A 262 1.50 4.31 7.55
N LEU A 263 1.21 3.10 8.03
CA LEU A 263 2.16 1.98 7.99
C LEU A 263 2.47 1.58 6.54
N VAL A 264 1.46 1.44 5.68
CA VAL A 264 1.64 1.16 4.24
C VAL A 264 2.44 2.26 3.54
N ALA A 265 2.14 3.52 3.84
CA ALA A 265 2.85 4.67 3.30
C ALA A 265 4.31 4.69 3.75
N SER A 266 4.61 4.33 4.99
CA SER A 266 5.99 4.23 5.50
C SER A 266 6.80 3.18 4.75
N MET A 267 6.18 2.03 4.42
CA MET A 267 6.81 0.99 3.59
C MET A 267 7.07 1.49 2.17
N ALA A 268 6.10 2.20 1.59
CA ALA A 268 6.23 2.79 0.27
C ALA A 268 7.34 3.86 0.23
N ALA A 269 7.36 4.77 1.21
CA ALA A 269 8.37 5.81 1.34
C ALA A 269 9.78 5.22 1.45
N ALA A 270 9.99 4.27 2.37
CA ALA A 270 11.26 3.58 2.54
C ALA A 270 11.74 2.92 1.24
N ARG A 271 10.82 2.24 0.54
CA ARG A 271 11.14 1.54 -0.70
C ARG A 271 11.50 2.50 -1.84
N PHE A 272 10.75 3.59 -1.99
CA PHE A 272 10.97 4.57 -3.05
C PHE A 272 12.12 5.52 -2.74
N ALA A 273 12.44 5.77 -1.48
CA ALA A 273 13.57 6.63 -1.09
C ALA A 273 14.93 5.97 -1.36
N GLY A 274 14.97 4.64 -1.46
CA GLY A 274 16.15 3.86 -1.87
C GLY A 274 16.90 3.17 -0.74
N ASP A 275 16.46 3.29 0.52
CA ASP A 275 17.21 2.80 1.67
C ASP A 275 17.16 1.29 1.87
N GLY A 276 16.22 0.57 1.23
CA GLY A 276 16.08 -0.89 1.38
C GLY A 276 15.76 -1.36 2.80
N ALA A 277 15.69 -0.44 3.76
CA ALA A 277 15.25 -0.66 5.13
C ALA A 277 13.79 -1.11 5.11
N ALA A 278 13.49 -2.12 5.92
CA ALA A 278 12.14 -2.57 6.20
C ALA A 278 11.74 -1.96 7.56
N PRO A 279 11.25 -0.70 7.60
CA PRO A 279 11.00 0.01 8.86
C PRO A 279 10.05 -0.77 9.77
N LEU A 280 9.12 -1.52 9.18
CA LEU A 280 8.18 -2.34 9.91
C LEU A 280 8.80 -3.59 10.53
N THR A 281 9.87 -4.15 9.97
CA THR A 281 10.59 -5.28 10.59
C THR A 281 11.25 -4.85 11.89
N GLU A 282 11.81 -3.64 11.94
CA GLU A 282 12.35 -3.10 13.18
C GLU A 282 11.25 -2.74 14.18
N PHE A 283 10.14 -2.15 13.73
CA PHE A 283 8.98 -1.90 14.58
C PHE A 283 8.42 -3.20 15.18
N ALA A 284 8.34 -4.28 14.39
CA ALA A 284 7.78 -5.56 14.82
C ALA A 284 8.54 -6.22 15.97
N ASN A 285 9.82 -5.87 16.14
CA ASN A 285 10.69 -6.38 17.20
C ASN A 285 10.65 -5.53 18.49
N ARG A 286 9.86 -4.44 18.52
CA ARG A 286 9.72 -3.55 19.68
C ARG A 286 8.48 -3.93 20.48
N ASN A 287 8.58 -3.84 21.81
CA ASN A 287 7.50 -4.14 22.76
C ASN A 287 7.44 -3.05 23.85
N GLY A 288 6.31 -2.93 24.55
CA GLY A 288 6.14 -1.99 25.65
C GLY A 288 6.37 -0.54 25.23
N GLU A 289 7.03 0.22 26.10
CA GLU A 289 7.32 1.65 25.87
C GLU A 289 8.12 1.91 24.59
N LYS A 290 8.98 0.98 24.17
CA LYS A 290 9.73 1.13 22.90
C LYS A 290 8.81 1.07 21.67
N LEU A 291 7.75 0.26 21.74
CA LEU A 291 6.76 0.17 20.68
C LEU A 291 5.90 1.44 20.67
N ARG A 292 5.46 1.89 21.85
CA ARG A 292 4.74 3.16 22.00
C ARG A 292 5.52 4.34 21.43
N GLN A 293 6.81 4.46 21.75
CA GLN A 293 7.69 5.49 21.21
C GLN A 293 7.86 5.38 19.69
N ALA A 294 7.92 4.17 19.14
CA ALA A 294 7.97 3.98 17.69
C ALA A 294 6.70 4.49 17.00
N PHE A 295 5.52 4.23 17.59
CA PHE A 295 4.28 4.81 17.09
C PHE A 295 4.19 6.32 17.31
N ALA A 296 4.71 6.84 18.43
CA ALA A 296 4.78 8.30 18.64
C ALA A 296 5.64 8.98 17.57
N ASP A 297 6.77 8.38 17.21
CA ASP A 297 7.62 8.86 16.12
C ASP A 297 6.92 8.76 14.74
N LEU A 298 6.23 7.64 14.47
CA LEU A 298 5.40 7.49 13.27
C LEU A 298 4.35 8.61 13.19
N GLU A 299 3.60 8.86 14.25
CA GLU A 299 2.53 9.86 14.32
C GLU A 299 3.05 11.30 14.17
N ARG A 300 4.30 11.56 14.57
CA ARG A 300 5.03 12.83 14.32
C ARG A 300 5.65 12.91 12.92
N GLY A 301 5.46 11.90 12.09
CA GLY A 301 6.04 11.83 10.76
C GLY A 301 7.56 11.57 10.72
N GLY A 302 8.17 11.09 11.81
CA GLY A 302 9.63 10.86 11.92
C GLY A 302 10.19 10.02 10.78
N LEU A 303 9.60 8.84 10.54
CA LEU A 303 9.96 7.97 9.41
C LEU A 303 9.88 8.68 8.06
N PHE A 304 8.91 9.56 7.84
CA PHE A 304 8.76 10.24 6.55
C PHE A 304 9.81 11.35 6.36
N ARG A 305 10.16 12.04 7.45
CA ARG A 305 11.23 13.05 7.48
C ARG A 305 12.59 12.42 7.17
N GLU A 306 12.88 11.22 7.67
CA GLU A 306 14.09 10.46 7.30
C GLU A 306 14.19 10.23 5.78
N TYR A 307 13.06 10.02 5.12
CA TYR A 307 12.97 9.87 3.67
C TYR A 307 12.87 11.20 2.90
N GLY A 308 13.00 12.34 3.57
CA GLY A 308 12.94 13.68 2.99
C GLY A 308 11.52 14.14 2.64
N ILE A 309 10.48 13.63 3.31
CA ILE A 309 9.09 14.06 3.16
C ILE A 309 8.67 14.75 4.46
N ARG A 310 8.49 16.07 4.44
CA ARG A 310 8.28 16.85 5.68
C ARG A 310 6.86 16.79 6.17
N ASN A 311 5.90 16.93 5.27
CA ASN A 311 4.51 17.19 5.62
C ASN A 311 3.57 15.99 5.44
N PHE A 312 4.09 14.76 5.46
CA PHE A 312 3.22 13.60 5.28
C PHE A 312 2.17 13.52 6.39
N LEU A 313 2.62 13.65 7.64
CA LEU A 313 1.80 13.73 8.85
C LEU A 313 1.97 15.11 9.48
N GLU A 314 1.06 16.01 9.14
CA GLU A 314 0.88 17.29 9.85
C GLU A 314 -0.28 17.06 10.81
N GLY A 315 0.00 16.90 12.11
CA GLY A 315 -0.94 16.73 13.22
C GLY A 315 -2.37 16.29 12.86
N ASP A 316 -2.65 14.98 12.92
CA ASP A 316 -4.00 14.46 12.68
C ASP A 316 -4.74 14.05 13.95
N PHE A 317 -6.06 13.86 13.84
CA PHE A 317 -6.91 13.47 14.97
C PHE A 317 -6.68 12.04 15.42
N PHE A 318 -6.01 11.21 14.62
CA PHE A 318 -5.98 9.77 14.75
C PHE A 318 -4.80 9.26 15.59
N GLY A 319 -3.87 10.13 16.02
CA GLY A 319 -2.80 9.79 16.98
C GLY A 319 -3.25 9.65 18.44
N TRP A 320 -4.53 9.91 18.76
CA TRP A 320 -5.05 9.97 20.13
C TRP A 320 -4.84 8.69 20.96
N TYR A 321 -4.74 7.53 20.31
CA TYR A 321 -4.56 6.23 20.97
C TYR A 321 -3.25 6.17 21.77
N LEU A 322 -2.26 7.00 21.45
CA LEU A 322 -1.01 7.14 22.21
C LEU A 322 -1.22 7.74 23.60
N ALA A 323 -2.20 8.64 23.75
CA ALA A 323 -2.56 9.23 25.05
C ALA A 323 -3.47 8.30 25.86
N ALA A 324 -4.14 7.35 25.20
CA ALA A 324 -4.97 6.32 25.81
C ALA A 324 -4.30 4.94 25.83
N TRP A 325 -2.97 4.88 25.69
CA TRP A 325 -2.22 3.64 25.49
C TRP A 325 -2.41 2.66 26.66
N ASP A 326 -2.91 1.47 26.34
CA ASP A 326 -3.08 0.35 27.28
C ASP A 326 -2.58 -0.97 26.65
N HIS A 327 -2.70 -2.06 27.41
CA HIS A 327 -2.27 -3.38 26.96
C HIS A 327 -3.01 -3.85 25.69
N ASP A 328 -4.29 -3.52 25.54
CA ASP A 328 -5.10 -3.98 24.40
C ASP A 328 -4.74 -3.23 23.12
N ILE A 329 -4.45 -1.92 23.22
CA ILE A 329 -3.91 -1.12 22.12
C ILE A 329 -2.52 -1.62 21.73
N GLU A 330 -1.64 -1.88 22.71
CA GLU A 330 -0.31 -2.41 22.45
C GLU A 330 -0.37 -3.75 21.70
N GLU A 331 -1.18 -4.69 22.19
CA GLU A 331 -1.35 -6.00 21.56
C GLU A 331 -1.93 -5.87 20.14
N ALA A 332 -2.93 -5.01 19.95
CA ALA A 332 -3.53 -4.77 18.64
C ALA A 332 -2.54 -4.17 17.64
N THR A 333 -1.84 -3.11 18.04
CA THR A 333 -0.89 -2.40 17.17
C THR A 333 0.34 -3.24 16.86
N SER A 334 0.86 -4.00 17.83
CA SER A 334 1.95 -4.97 17.62
C SER A 334 1.57 -6.01 16.56
N LYS A 335 0.38 -6.62 16.66
CA LYS A 335 -0.11 -7.61 15.68
C LYS A 335 -0.33 -7.05 14.29
N LEU A 336 -0.68 -5.77 14.17
CA LEU A 336 -0.80 -5.08 12.88
C LEU A 336 0.56 -4.95 12.21
N VAL A 337 1.54 -4.44 12.95
CA VAL A 337 2.91 -4.25 12.46
C VAL A 337 3.56 -5.58 12.10
N GLN A 338 3.47 -6.59 12.98
CA GLN A 338 4.05 -7.91 12.72
C GLN A 338 3.54 -8.49 11.41
N ARG A 339 2.22 -8.42 11.16
CA ARG A 339 1.68 -8.93 9.90
C ARG A 339 2.09 -8.06 8.71
N LEU A 340 2.07 -6.74 8.82
CA LEU A 340 2.49 -5.86 7.71
C LEU A 340 3.98 -6.02 7.39
N ALA A 341 4.83 -6.34 8.36
CA ALA A 341 6.25 -6.61 8.15
C ALA A 341 6.51 -7.84 7.27
N GLU A 342 5.53 -8.74 7.14
CA GLU A 342 5.59 -9.90 6.24
C GLU A 342 5.24 -9.56 4.78
N TYR A 343 4.80 -8.33 4.48
CA TYR A 343 4.48 -7.92 3.12
C TYR A 343 5.72 -7.43 2.36
N ASP A 344 5.79 -7.73 1.06
CA ASP A 344 6.84 -7.21 0.19
C ASP A 344 6.41 -5.87 -0.47
N PRO A 345 6.98 -4.72 -0.03
CA PRO A 345 6.68 -3.42 -0.62
C PRO A 345 7.14 -3.30 -2.08
N GLY A 346 8.03 -4.18 -2.56
CA GLY A 346 8.45 -4.24 -3.96
C GLY A 346 7.27 -4.37 -4.92
N THR A 347 6.16 -4.99 -4.49
CA THR A 347 4.91 -5.06 -5.26
C THR A 347 4.36 -3.71 -5.71
N LEU A 348 4.55 -2.64 -4.94
CA LEU A 348 4.06 -1.29 -5.26
C LEU A 348 4.76 -0.68 -6.47
N GLU A 349 6.06 -0.99 -6.67
CA GLU A 349 6.77 -0.61 -7.89
C GLU A 349 6.35 -1.47 -9.08
N LEU A 350 6.01 -2.75 -8.86
CA LEU A 350 5.74 -3.69 -9.94
C LEU A 350 4.39 -3.46 -10.63
N ALA A 351 3.44 -2.85 -9.91
CA ALA A 351 2.09 -2.59 -10.38
C ALA A 351 1.53 -1.29 -9.75
N PRO A 352 1.97 -0.11 -10.22
CA PRO A 352 1.55 1.18 -9.65
C PRO A 352 0.03 1.37 -9.67
N GLU A 353 -0.67 0.82 -10.65
CA GLU A 353 -2.13 0.80 -10.74
C GLU A 353 -2.80 0.03 -9.59
N ASN A 354 -2.19 -1.06 -9.09
CA ASN A 354 -2.72 -1.79 -7.93
C ASN A 354 -2.56 -0.99 -6.64
N ALA A 355 -1.52 -0.14 -6.58
CA ALA A 355 -1.32 0.79 -5.46
C ALA A 355 -2.41 1.87 -5.40
N ARG A 356 -2.95 2.32 -6.55
CA ARG A 356 -4.05 3.30 -6.63
C ARG A 356 -5.36 2.76 -6.05
N ASP A 357 -5.66 1.50 -6.36
CA ASP A 357 -6.87 0.81 -5.88
C ASP A 357 -6.72 0.29 -4.43
N LEU A 358 -5.50 0.22 -3.90
CA LEU A 358 -5.17 -0.33 -2.59
C LEU A 358 -5.99 0.29 -1.47
N LEU A 359 -5.88 1.60 -1.31
CA LEU A 359 -6.47 2.33 -0.19
C LEU A 359 -7.99 2.42 -0.33
N LYS A 360 -8.46 2.74 -1.54
CA LYS A 360 -9.88 2.83 -1.86
C LYS A 360 -10.61 1.51 -1.57
N LYS A 361 -10.05 0.38 -2.01
CA LYS A 361 -10.61 -0.94 -1.69
C LYS A 361 -10.54 -1.20 -0.18
N LEU A 362 -9.40 -1.00 0.48
CA LEU A 362 -9.27 -1.22 1.92
C LEU A 362 -10.36 -0.47 2.71
N TYR A 363 -10.59 0.81 2.39
CA TYR A 363 -11.68 1.58 2.98
C TYR A 363 -13.07 1.00 2.65
N HIS A 364 -13.31 0.68 1.38
CA HIS A 364 -14.58 0.07 0.93
C HIS A 364 -14.91 -1.24 1.62
N TYR A 365 -13.89 -2.00 2.02
CA TYR A 365 -14.05 -3.24 2.75
C TYR A 365 -14.28 -3.00 4.24
N LEU A 366 -13.63 -1.99 4.83
CA LEU A 366 -13.83 -1.65 6.24
C LEU A 366 -15.21 -1.08 6.53
N LEU A 367 -15.80 -0.35 5.58
CA LEU A 367 -17.13 0.22 5.73
C LEU A 367 -18.12 -0.32 4.69
N PRO A 368 -19.27 -0.89 5.12
CA PRO A 368 -20.37 -1.25 4.23
C PRO A 368 -20.81 -0.10 3.32
N ARG A 369 -21.31 -0.44 2.13
CA ARG A 369 -21.68 0.55 1.10
C ARG A 369 -22.79 1.48 1.58
N GLU A 370 -23.77 0.92 2.27
CA GLU A 370 -24.94 1.60 2.80
C GLU A 370 -24.53 2.66 3.81
N ILE A 371 -23.57 2.31 4.67
CA ILE A 371 -23.00 3.22 5.66
C ILE A 371 -22.19 4.32 4.96
N ARG A 372 -21.31 3.99 4.01
CA ARG A 372 -20.53 4.99 3.25
C ARG A 372 -21.39 5.98 2.47
N HIS A 373 -22.51 5.50 1.91
CA HIS A 373 -23.47 6.35 1.23
C HIS A 373 -24.04 7.41 2.17
N ASP A 374 -24.35 7.03 3.41
CA ASP A 374 -24.85 7.96 4.44
C ASP A 374 -23.76 8.91 4.98
N LEU A 375 -22.48 8.57 4.81
CA LEU A 375 -21.33 9.44 5.09
C LEU A 375 -21.09 10.48 3.98
N GLY A 376 -21.78 10.37 2.83
CA GLY A 376 -21.54 11.24 1.68
C GLY A 376 -20.24 10.95 0.92
N GLU A 377 -19.57 9.83 1.21
CA GLU A 377 -18.25 9.52 0.65
C GLU A 377 -18.34 8.71 -0.64
N TYR A 378 -18.50 9.42 -1.77
CA TYR A 378 -18.56 8.84 -3.10
C TYR A 378 -17.20 8.85 -3.79
N TYR A 379 -16.57 7.69 -3.89
CA TYR A 379 -15.33 7.57 -4.65
C TYR A 379 -15.60 7.58 -6.16
N THR A 380 -15.04 8.58 -6.85
CA THR A 380 -15.12 8.67 -8.32
C THR A 380 -14.49 7.43 -8.97
N PRO A 381 -15.18 6.75 -9.91
CA PRO A 381 -14.56 5.71 -10.71
C PRO A 381 -13.41 6.25 -11.57
N ASP A 382 -12.32 5.51 -11.63
CA ASP A 382 -11.07 5.95 -12.27
C ASP A 382 -11.26 6.30 -13.75
N TRP A 383 -12.04 5.51 -14.49
CA TRP A 383 -12.35 5.78 -15.91
C TRP A 383 -13.09 7.10 -16.11
N LEU A 384 -13.93 7.50 -15.15
CA LEU A 384 -14.72 8.73 -15.22
C LEU A 384 -13.82 9.93 -14.92
N ALA A 385 -12.98 9.82 -13.88
CA ALA A 385 -12.01 10.83 -13.55
C ALA A 385 -11.01 11.05 -14.69
N GLU A 386 -10.50 9.97 -15.30
CA GLU A 386 -9.56 10.05 -16.43
C GLU A 386 -10.21 10.69 -17.65
N ARG A 387 -11.45 10.31 -17.97
CA ARG A 387 -12.22 10.94 -19.04
C ARG A 387 -12.40 12.44 -18.81
N LEU A 388 -12.74 12.87 -17.60
CA LEU A 388 -12.92 14.31 -17.29
C LEU A 388 -11.61 15.08 -17.44
N VAL A 389 -10.48 14.54 -16.96
CA VAL A 389 -9.16 15.16 -17.10
C VAL A 389 -8.80 15.35 -18.58
N ILE A 390 -8.98 14.31 -19.41
CA ILE A 390 -8.70 14.36 -20.84
C ILE A 390 -9.59 15.42 -21.53
N GLN A 391 -10.88 15.46 -21.20
CA GLN A 391 -11.81 16.41 -21.80
C GLN A 391 -11.52 17.86 -21.38
N THR A 392 -11.09 18.08 -20.13
CA THR A 392 -10.82 19.42 -19.59
C THR A 392 -9.54 20.01 -20.14
N LEU A 393 -8.45 19.23 -20.18
CA LEU A 393 -7.14 19.71 -20.64
C LEU A 393 -6.97 19.59 -22.17
N GLY A 394 -7.68 18.66 -22.81
CA GLY A 394 -7.45 18.32 -24.22
C GLY A 394 -6.05 17.77 -24.47
N GLN A 395 -5.77 17.36 -25.72
CA GLN A 395 -4.47 16.73 -26.05
C GLN A 395 -3.27 17.68 -25.94
N THR A 396 -3.49 18.99 -26.05
CA THR A 396 -2.43 20.01 -26.04
C THR A 396 -1.89 20.29 -24.65
N ASP A 397 -2.76 20.36 -23.63
CA ASP A 397 -2.38 20.72 -22.27
C ASP A 397 -2.24 19.49 -21.34
N LEU A 398 -2.72 18.31 -21.76
CA LEU A 398 -2.62 17.08 -20.98
C LEU A 398 -1.16 16.73 -20.65
N GLY A 399 -0.84 16.70 -19.36
CA GLY A 399 0.50 16.43 -18.84
C GLY A 399 1.52 17.55 -19.06
N ASP A 400 1.10 18.75 -19.47
CA ASP A 400 2.03 19.87 -19.66
C ASP A 400 2.57 20.37 -18.30
N PRO A 401 3.90 20.35 -18.07
CA PRO A 401 4.52 20.73 -16.80
C PRO A 401 4.50 22.24 -16.51
N THR A 402 3.92 23.05 -17.40
CA THR A 402 3.68 24.49 -17.17
C THR A 402 2.28 24.78 -16.67
N LYS A 403 1.35 23.82 -16.79
CA LYS A 403 -0.04 23.96 -16.34
C LYS A 403 -0.17 23.47 -14.91
N ARG A 404 -1.06 24.12 -14.14
CA ARG A 404 -1.37 23.77 -12.76
C ARG A 404 -2.81 23.24 -12.69
N GLY A 405 -2.99 22.14 -11.95
CA GLY A 405 -4.29 21.55 -11.65
C GLY A 405 -4.53 21.60 -10.15
N LEU A 406 -5.70 22.11 -9.76
CA LEU A 406 -6.20 22.11 -8.40
C LEU A 406 -7.46 21.25 -8.35
N ASP A 407 -7.48 20.28 -7.44
CA ASP A 407 -8.68 19.55 -7.06
C ASP A 407 -9.14 20.05 -5.67
N PRO A 408 -10.19 20.90 -5.57
CA PRO A 408 -10.60 21.55 -4.34
C PRO A 408 -11.43 20.66 -3.39
N ALA A 409 -11.72 19.42 -3.77
CA ALA A 409 -12.40 18.41 -2.96
C ALA A 409 -11.87 17.02 -3.34
N CYS A 410 -10.57 16.82 -3.14
CA CYS A 410 -9.83 15.78 -3.82
C CYS A 410 -10.14 14.35 -3.36
N GLY A 411 -10.84 14.20 -2.24
CA GLY A 411 -11.08 12.91 -1.60
C GLY A 411 -9.76 12.17 -1.39
N SER A 412 -9.70 10.91 -1.78
CA SER A 412 -8.46 10.12 -1.76
C SER A 412 -7.46 10.44 -2.88
N GLY A 413 -7.64 11.52 -3.64
CA GLY A 413 -6.69 12.01 -4.64
C GLY A 413 -6.75 11.34 -6.02
N THR A 414 -7.89 10.77 -6.42
CA THR A 414 -8.04 10.07 -7.72
C THR A 414 -7.61 10.94 -8.90
N PHE A 415 -8.07 12.20 -8.96
CA PHE A 415 -7.69 13.13 -10.02
C PHE A 415 -6.20 13.50 -9.96
N LEU A 416 -5.66 13.70 -8.76
CA LEU A 416 -4.24 14.03 -8.56
C LEU A 416 -3.34 12.94 -9.14
N VAL A 417 -3.63 11.67 -8.84
CA VAL A 417 -2.90 10.52 -9.36
C VAL A 417 -2.95 10.45 -10.89
N ILE A 418 -4.09 10.76 -11.50
CA ILE A 418 -4.25 10.79 -12.95
C ILE A 418 -3.45 11.94 -13.58
N LEU A 419 -3.46 13.13 -12.97
CA LEU A 419 -2.64 14.25 -13.43
C LEU A 419 -1.15 13.91 -13.37
N ILE A 420 -0.69 13.33 -12.26
CA ILE A 420 0.70 12.86 -12.09
C ILE A 420 1.07 11.84 -13.18
N LYS A 421 0.19 10.88 -13.49
CA LYS A 421 0.38 9.90 -14.57
C LYS A 421 0.68 10.59 -15.90
N TYR A 422 -0.17 11.53 -16.32
CA TYR A 422 -0.01 12.20 -17.62
C TYR A 422 1.21 13.12 -17.68
N ILE A 423 1.56 13.80 -16.58
CA ILE A 423 2.80 14.57 -16.50
C ILE A 423 4.01 13.64 -16.69
N LYS A 424 4.05 12.51 -15.99
CA LYS A 424 5.11 11.50 -16.12
C LYS A 424 5.23 10.98 -17.56
N GLU A 425 4.11 10.61 -18.19
CA GLU A 425 4.08 10.10 -19.56
C GLU A 425 4.59 11.14 -20.58
N ARG A 426 4.15 12.40 -20.47
CA ARG A 426 4.55 13.46 -21.40
C ARG A 426 6.02 13.84 -21.23
N MET A 427 6.50 13.92 -19.99
CA MET A 427 7.88 14.27 -19.72
C MET A 427 8.85 13.13 -20.05
N ALA A 428 8.43 11.87 -19.91
CA ALA A 428 9.17 10.70 -20.39
C ALA A 428 9.36 10.74 -21.92
N LYS A 429 8.32 11.08 -22.69
CA LYS A 429 8.42 11.28 -24.15
C LYS A 429 9.41 12.38 -24.54
N ARG A 430 9.56 13.40 -23.68
CA ARG A 430 10.51 14.51 -23.86
C ARG A 430 11.90 14.24 -23.27
N LYS A 431 12.15 13.06 -22.68
CA LYS A 431 13.42 12.65 -22.07
C LYS A 431 13.94 13.65 -21.01
N LEU A 432 13.03 14.25 -20.24
CA LEU A 432 13.39 15.14 -19.14
C LEU A 432 13.97 14.34 -17.96
N LYS A 433 14.80 14.99 -17.14
CA LYS A 433 15.42 14.33 -15.98
C LYS A 433 14.37 14.05 -14.91
N PRO A 434 14.42 12.91 -14.20
CA PRO A 434 13.46 12.57 -13.14
C PRO A 434 13.27 13.65 -12.07
N ALA A 435 14.33 14.35 -11.69
CA ALA A 435 14.26 15.46 -10.73
C ALA A 435 13.36 16.61 -11.23
N ASP A 436 13.46 16.96 -12.52
CA ASP A 436 12.65 18.03 -13.10
C ASP A 436 11.17 17.61 -13.24
N VAL A 437 10.92 16.29 -13.38
CA VAL A 437 9.56 15.72 -13.35
C VAL A 437 8.97 15.80 -11.95
N LEU A 438 9.75 15.44 -10.92
CA LEU A 438 9.34 15.55 -9.52
C LEU A 438 8.98 17.00 -9.17
N ASP A 439 9.88 17.95 -9.47
CA ASP A 439 9.65 19.38 -9.21
C ASP A 439 8.39 19.90 -9.92
N ALA A 440 8.16 19.47 -11.17
CA ALA A 440 6.96 19.85 -11.91
C ALA A 440 5.68 19.27 -11.29
N VAL A 441 5.71 18.01 -10.85
CA VAL A 441 4.56 17.38 -10.18
C VAL A 441 4.21 18.12 -8.89
N LEU A 442 5.19 18.32 -8.00
CA LEU A 442 5.00 18.97 -6.70
C LEU A 442 4.52 20.42 -6.83
N ARG A 443 4.95 21.14 -7.87
CA ARG A 443 4.51 22.52 -8.12
C ARG A 443 3.09 22.63 -8.68
N ASN A 444 2.66 21.64 -9.46
CA ASN A 444 1.53 21.80 -10.36
C ASN A 444 0.30 20.98 -9.99
N VAL A 445 0.42 19.87 -9.27
CA VAL A 445 -0.71 19.00 -8.91
C VAL A 445 -1.05 19.24 -7.46
N ILE A 446 -2.16 19.92 -7.18
CA ILE A 446 -2.54 20.38 -5.84
C ILE A 446 -3.92 19.83 -5.48
N GLY A 447 -4.11 19.39 -4.24
CA GLY A 447 -5.41 18.93 -3.73
C GLY A 447 -5.78 19.57 -2.40
N PHE A 448 -7.06 19.88 -2.22
CA PHE A 448 -7.65 20.28 -0.95
C PHE A 448 -8.76 19.32 -0.59
N ASP A 449 -8.90 19.01 0.70
CA ASP A 449 -10.08 18.32 1.21
C ASP A 449 -10.33 18.72 2.67
N LEU A 450 -11.59 18.66 3.09
CA LEU A 450 -11.97 18.95 4.48
C LEU A 450 -11.75 17.73 5.39
N ASN A 451 -11.92 16.52 4.86
CA ASN A 451 -11.86 15.29 5.63
C ASN A 451 -10.39 14.89 5.87
N PRO A 452 -9.92 14.86 7.13
CA PRO A 452 -8.54 14.50 7.48
C PRO A 452 -8.15 13.10 6.97
N LEU A 453 -9.08 12.16 6.97
CA LEU A 453 -8.83 10.79 6.50
C LEU A 453 -8.60 10.75 4.98
N ALA A 454 -9.37 11.57 4.24
CA ALA A 454 -9.22 11.71 2.81
C ALA A 454 -7.87 12.33 2.46
N VAL A 455 -7.43 13.36 3.20
CA VAL A 455 -6.12 13.99 3.03
C VAL A 455 -4.97 13.00 3.24
N ILE A 456 -4.99 12.18 4.31
CA ILE A 456 -3.97 11.14 4.56
C ILE A 456 -3.96 10.12 3.39
N ALA A 457 -5.14 9.69 2.93
CA ALA A 457 -5.25 8.78 1.80
C ALA A 457 -4.74 9.42 0.49
N ALA A 458 -5.05 10.69 0.23
CA ALA A 458 -4.58 11.44 -0.93
C ALA A 458 -3.07 11.62 -0.90
N ARG A 459 -2.47 11.99 0.25
CA ARG A 459 -1.01 12.08 0.41
C ARG A 459 -0.34 10.74 0.14
N THR A 460 -0.92 9.64 0.63
CA THR A 460 -0.40 8.29 0.37
C THR A 460 -0.50 7.93 -1.11
N ASN A 461 -1.65 8.16 -1.74
CA ASN A 461 -1.83 7.91 -3.18
C ASN A 461 -0.91 8.79 -4.04
N TYR A 462 -0.68 10.03 -3.62
CA TYR A 462 0.28 10.93 -4.25
C TYR A 462 1.70 10.37 -4.16
N LEU A 463 2.13 9.95 -2.96
CA LEU A 463 3.42 9.30 -2.72
C LEU A 463 3.60 8.05 -3.59
N LEU A 464 2.57 7.19 -3.65
CA LEU A 464 2.54 6.00 -4.51
C LEU A 464 2.64 6.38 -5.99
N ALA A 465 2.00 7.47 -6.41
CA ALA A 465 2.06 7.95 -7.79
C ALA A 465 3.43 8.56 -8.17
N LEU A 466 4.13 9.19 -7.21
CA LEU A 466 5.52 9.62 -7.38
C LEU A 466 6.41 8.40 -7.67
N GLY A 467 6.35 7.37 -6.83
CA GLY A 467 7.14 6.15 -6.95
C GLY A 467 8.65 6.48 -6.98
N ASP A 468 9.37 5.90 -7.94
CA ASP A 468 10.83 6.09 -8.10
C ASP A 468 11.28 7.54 -8.32
N LEU A 469 10.38 8.48 -8.63
CA LEU A 469 10.73 9.90 -8.70
C LEU A 469 11.29 10.41 -7.37
N LEU A 470 10.90 9.80 -6.24
CA LEU A 470 11.39 10.17 -4.91
C LEU A 470 12.92 10.01 -4.76
N LYS A 471 13.56 9.12 -5.53
CA LYS A 471 15.03 8.97 -5.57
C LYS A 471 15.74 10.16 -6.20
N ALA A 472 15.03 10.93 -7.02
CA ALA A 472 15.57 12.06 -7.74
C ALA A 472 15.38 13.40 -7.00
N ARG A 473 14.93 13.36 -5.75
CA ARG A 473 14.78 14.54 -4.89
C ARG A 473 16.13 15.26 -4.71
N ARG A 474 16.10 16.59 -4.76
CA ARG A 474 17.29 17.44 -4.51
C ARG A 474 17.42 17.88 -3.05
N GLY A 475 16.40 17.60 -2.26
CA GLY A 475 16.26 17.94 -0.86
C GLY A 475 14.89 17.47 -0.38
N ASP A 476 14.46 18.02 0.74
CA ASP A 476 13.15 17.69 1.31
C ASP A 476 12.00 18.18 0.43
N ILE A 477 10.91 17.41 0.43
CA ILE A 477 9.71 17.69 -0.35
C ILE A 477 8.48 17.79 0.55
N ASP A 478 7.50 18.55 0.06
CA ASP A 478 6.14 18.59 0.61
C ASP A 478 5.17 18.04 -0.42
N ILE A 479 4.29 17.14 0.01
CA ILE A 479 3.18 16.66 -0.81
C ILE A 479 2.09 17.76 -0.78
N PRO A 480 1.73 18.36 -1.93
CA PRO A 480 0.81 19.50 -2.02
C PRO A 480 -0.66 19.09 -1.89
N VAL A 481 -1.00 18.40 -0.81
CA VAL A 481 -2.36 18.02 -0.43
C VAL A 481 -2.63 18.57 0.97
N TYR A 482 -3.64 19.43 1.10
CA TYR A 482 -3.88 20.21 2.31
C TYR A 482 -5.28 19.98 2.87
N GLN A 483 -5.37 19.89 4.21
CA GLN A 483 -6.65 19.85 4.90
C GLN A 483 -7.18 21.27 5.04
N THR A 484 -8.17 21.63 4.23
CA THR A 484 -8.78 22.96 4.27
C THR A 484 -10.16 22.94 3.65
N ASP A 485 -11.03 23.83 4.12
CA ASP A 485 -12.23 24.20 3.38
C ASP A 485 -11.83 25.02 2.14
N SER A 486 -12.24 24.57 0.96
CA SER A 486 -11.94 25.23 -0.31
C SER A 486 -12.91 26.36 -0.64
N VAL A 487 -14.03 26.45 0.07
CA VAL A 487 -15.06 27.49 -0.05
C VAL A 487 -14.87 28.56 1.02
N LEU A 488 -14.70 28.15 2.28
CA LEU A 488 -14.53 29.03 3.43
C LEU A 488 -13.05 29.24 3.73
N THR A 489 -12.40 30.09 2.93
CA THR A 489 -11.04 30.54 3.24
C THR A 489 -11.07 31.47 4.46
N PRO A 490 -10.12 31.34 5.41
CA PRO A 490 -10.00 32.24 6.54
C PRO A 490 -9.99 33.69 6.05
N SER A 491 -10.93 34.50 6.53
CA SER A 491 -11.03 35.93 6.20
C SER A 491 -10.47 36.76 7.35
N GLN A 492 -9.87 37.90 7.01
CA GLN A 492 -9.41 38.84 8.02
C GLN A 492 -10.62 39.39 8.78
N GLY A 493 -10.47 39.54 10.10
CA GLY A 493 -11.50 40.21 10.89
C GLY A 493 -11.78 41.61 10.38
N SER A 494 -13.05 42.00 10.39
CA SER A 494 -13.53 43.29 9.88
C SER A 494 -13.72 44.34 10.98
N ASP A 495 -13.60 43.94 12.25
CA ASP A 495 -13.79 44.81 13.41
C ASP A 495 -12.50 45.52 13.83
N LEU A 496 -12.65 46.65 14.56
CA LEU A 496 -11.55 47.51 15.01
C LEU A 496 -10.46 46.75 15.82
N PHE A 497 -10.83 45.63 16.45
CA PHE A 497 -9.97 44.79 17.29
C PHE A 497 -9.48 43.51 16.58
N ASP A 498 -10.02 43.18 15.40
CA ASP A 498 -9.69 41.98 14.62
C ASP A 498 -9.03 42.30 13.26
N ASN A 499 -8.84 43.59 12.97
CA ASN A 499 -8.14 44.04 11.78
C ASN A 499 -6.69 43.52 11.78
N GLY A 500 -6.32 42.82 10.71
CA GLY A 500 -4.98 42.21 10.57
C GLY A 500 -4.80 40.89 11.32
N VAL A 501 -5.87 40.18 11.67
CA VAL A 501 -5.83 38.84 12.29
C VAL A 501 -6.78 37.89 11.56
N TYR A 502 -6.37 36.63 11.44
CA TYR A 502 -7.18 35.51 10.97
C TYR A 502 -7.66 34.67 12.17
N PRO A 503 -8.96 34.68 12.51
CA PRO A 503 -9.50 33.84 13.56
C PRO A 503 -9.72 32.39 13.06
N LEU A 504 -9.10 31.43 13.74
CA LEU A 504 -9.24 30.00 13.49
C LEU A 504 -10.02 29.36 14.63
N LYS A 505 -11.24 28.88 14.37
CA LYS A 505 -12.08 28.25 15.39
C LYS A 505 -11.69 26.79 15.58
N THR A 506 -11.44 26.41 16.83
CA THR A 506 -11.12 25.03 17.24
C THR A 506 -12.01 24.59 18.41
N SER A 507 -12.00 23.30 18.74
CA SER A 507 -12.71 22.70 19.88
C SER A 507 -12.18 23.17 21.24
N VAL A 508 -10.98 23.77 21.26
CA VAL A 508 -10.34 24.34 22.46
C VAL A 508 -10.65 25.83 22.58
N GLY A 509 -10.81 26.54 21.46
CA GLY A 509 -11.11 27.97 21.42
C GLY A 509 -10.77 28.59 20.06
N GLU A 510 -10.84 29.91 19.98
CA GLU A 510 -10.45 30.66 18.79
C GLU A 510 -8.96 31.01 18.85
N PHE A 511 -8.20 30.49 17.88
CA PHE A 511 -6.78 30.81 17.72
C PHE A 511 -6.63 31.98 16.74
N ARG A 512 -6.00 33.06 17.19
CA ARG A 512 -5.92 34.33 16.46
C ARG A 512 -4.55 34.45 15.82
N VAL A 513 -4.47 34.23 14.50
CA VAL A 513 -3.21 34.27 13.75
C VAL A 513 -2.99 35.66 13.16
N PRO A 514 -1.93 36.40 13.53
CA PRO A 514 -1.65 37.69 12.94
C PRO A 514 -1.40 37.59 11.43
N ALA A 515 -1.96 38.52 10.65
CA ALA A 515 -1.89 38.50 9.19
C ALA A 515 -0.47 38.58 8.63
N ILE A 516 0.50 39.06 9.42
CA ILE A 516 1.93 39.03 9.04
C ILE A 516 2.45 37.61 8.84
N PHE A 517 1.83 36.59 9.46
CA PHE A 517 2.15 35.18 9.27
C PHE A 517 1.38 34.54 8.11
N ALA A 518 0.42 35.23 7.48
CA ALA A 518 -0.35 34.72 6.35
C ALA A 518 0.44 34.75 5.01
N GLU A 519 1.76 34.53 5.10
CA GLU A 519 2.66 34.26 3.99
C GLU A 519 3.21 32.84 4.21
N ARG A 520 3.32 32.04 3.15
CA ARG A 520 3.70 30.63 3.24
C ARG A 520 4.93 30.39 4.13
N GLU A 521 6.03 31.09 3.84
CA GLU A 521 7.29 30.90 4.57
C GLU A 521 7.18 31.20 6.07
N ARG A 522 6.39 32.22 6.43
CA ARG A 522 6.19 32.62 7.83
C ARG A 522 5.20 31.71 8.55
N MET A 523 4.15 31.26 7.86
CA MET A 523 3.23 30.27 8.39
C MET A 523 3.95 28.95 8.64
N ASP A 524 4.78 28.50 7.69
CA ASP A 524 5.59 27.29 7.83
C ASP A 524 6.52 27.40 9.05
N ALA A 525 7.19 28.55 9.22
CA ALA A 525 8.03 28.80 10.40
C ALA A 525 7.23 28.79 11.71
N LEU A 526 6.05 29.44 11.73
CA LEU A 526 5.16 29.45 12.90
C LEU A 526 4.67 28.04 13.24
N ALA A 527 4.23 27.27 12.25
CA ALA A 527 3.75 25.91 12.42
C ALA A 527 4.84 25.00 12.98
N ASN A 528 6.07 25.08 12.46
CA ASN A 528 7.20 24.30 12.98
C ASN A 528 7.52 24.63 14.44
N VAL A 529 7.48 25.91 14.83
CA VAL A 529 7.66 26.32 16.23
C VAL A 529 6.52 25.81 17.09
N LEU A 530 5.27 25.90 16.63
CA LEU A 530 4.15 25.34 17.40
C LEU A 530 4.29 23.83 17.57
N ASP A 531 4.71 23.09 16.54
CA ASP A 531 4.93 21.64 16.62
C ASP A 531 6.06 21.26 17.60
N GLU A 532 7.14 22.06 17.67
CA GLU A 532 8.27 21.79 18.58
C GLU A 532 7.94 22.06 20.06
N PHE A 533 7.08 23.04 20.34
CA PHE A 533 6.84 23.52 21.70
C PHE A 533 5.49 23.10 22.31
N VAL A 534 4.60 22.50 21.53
CA VAL A 534 3.33 21.93 22.02
C VAL A 534 3.50 20.43 22.25
N GLU A 535 4.13 20.05 23.36
CA GLU A 535 4.10 18.69 23.93
C GLU A 535 3.23 18.61 25.19
#